data_AF-A0A374UH68-F1
#
_entry.id   AF-A0A374UH68-F1
#
_cell.length_a   1.000
_cell.length_b   1.000
_cell.length_c   1.000
_cell.angle_alpha   90.00
_cell.angle_beta   90.00
_cell.angle_gamma   90.00
#
_symmetry.space_group_name_H-M   'P 1'
#
loop_
_entity.id
_entity.type
_entity.pdbx_description
1 polymer ?
#
loop_
_entity_poly.entity_id
_entity_poly.type
_entity_poly.pdbx_seq_one_letter_code
_entity_poly.pdbx_strand_id
1 'polypeptide(L)'
;MSYTVTEATVVFPDKKAASSFSSGYASKKPCAHIDCDLEGGFERSIWIPVRVARLYVKNRPDLPYDWDDFREAVQLIERKCALTMVTEMLSRRDHATGEVRDKLARYGFRQPAIDFAVARATEYRFLDENRFCSYFIEERKRRGWGQRKIEVELKRRHVVLDDIPGYPEAYFAVDDDLARASALLAKRRVPEVRAFEKLVRFLMGKGFSYHIAADAVKARLDASSEECAV
;
A
#
# COMPACT_ATOMS: atom_id res chain seq x y z
N MET A 1 -33.89 -9.94 22.96
CA MET A 1 -33.62 -11.32 23.38
C MET A 1 -32.16 -11.56 23.04
N SER A 2 -31.30 -11.65 24.05
CA SER A 2 -29.92 -12.06 23.79
C SER A 2 -29.91 -13.58 23.74
N TYR A 3 -29.09 -14.12 22.83
CA TYR A 3 -28.99 -15.54 22.59
C TYR A 3 -27.66 -16.00 23.18
N THR A 4 -27.65 -17.13 23.87
CA THR A 4 -26.43 -17.67 24.45
C THR A 4 -25.74 -18.59 23.44
N VAL A 5 -24.45 -18.38 23.20
CA VAL A 5 -23.57 -19.26 22.41
C VAL A 5 -23.18 -20.45 23.27
N THR A 6 -23.53 -21.65 22.83
CA THR A 6 -23.24 -22.92 23.51
C THR A 6 -22.03 -23.63 22.92
N GLU A 7 -21.80 -23.49 21.61
CA GLU A 7 -20.63 -24.04 20.92
C GLU A 7 -20.09 -23.02 19.91
N ALA A 8 -18.77 -22.99 19.72
CA ALA A 8 -18.14 -22.12 18.74
C ALA A 8 -16.94 -22.81 18.07
N THR A 9 -17.11 -23.23 16.82
CA THR A 9 -16.14 -24.01 16.05
C THR A 9 -15.56 -23.20 14.90
N VAL A 10 -14.24 -23.27 14.73
CA VAL A 10 -13.53 -22.50 13.68
C VAL A 10 -13.34 -23.36 12.45
N VAL A 11 -13.82 -22.86 11.31
CA VAL A 11 -13.64 -23.50 10.01
C VAL A 11 -12.65 -22.69 9.17
N PHE A 12 -11.58 -23.36 8.73
CA PHE A 12 -10.55 -22.77 7.88
C PHE A 12 -10.84 -23.03 6.40
N PRO A 13 -10.47 -22.10 5.50
CA PRO A 13 -10.62 -22.29 4.07
C PRO A 13 -9.69 -23.39 3.55
N ASP A 14 -10.11 -24.11 2.51
CA ASP A 14 -9.33 -25.18 1.90
C ASP A 14 -7.99 -24.68 1.33
N LYS A 15 -6.94 -25.51 1.43
CA LYS A 15 -5.56 -25.20 1.03
C LYS A 15 -5.44 -24.87 -0.46
N LYS A 16 -6.25 -25.47 -1.34
CA LYS A 16 -6.27 -25.17 -2.78
C LYS A 16 -6.82 -23.76 -3.09
N ALA A 17 -7.75 -23.27 -2.28
CA ALA A 17 -8.24 -21.90 -2.33
C ALA A 17 -7.27 -20.90 -1.68
N ALA A 18 -6.24 -21.35 -0.95
CA ALA A 18 -5.21 -20.46 -0.39
C ALA A 18 -4.00 -20.25 -1.30
N SER A 19 -3.66 -21.23 -2.15
CA SER A 19 -2.46 -21.20 -3.02
C SER A 19 -2.68 -20.49 -4.36
N SER A 20 -3.91 -20.42 -4.84
CA SER A 20 -4.30 -19.82 -6.14
C SER A 20 -4.36 -18.29 -6.14
N PHE A 21 -4.20 -17.64 -4.98
CA PHE A 21 -4.38 -16.20 -4.78
C PHE A 21 -3.06 -15.41 -4.79
N SER A 22 -1.96 -16.01 -5.26
CA SER A 22 -0.60 -15.51 -5.03
C SER A 22 -0.08 -14.43 -6.01
N SER A 23 -0.84 -13.96 -7.01
CA SER A 23 -0.29 -13.01 -8.00
C SER A 23 -1.18 -11.84 -8.46
N GLY A 24 -2.39 -11.68 -7.93
CA GLY A 24 -3.32 -10.65 -8.39
C GLY A 24 -3.46 -9.45 -7.44
N TYR A 25 -3.56 -8.24 -8.00
CA TYR A 25 -3.93 -7.00 -7.28
C TYR A 25 -5.40 -6.99 -6.80
N ALA A 26 -6.19 -8.03 -7.07
CA ALA A 26 -7.65 -7.92 -7.08
C ALA A 26 -8.45 -8.98 -6.29
N SER A 27 -7.82 -9.94 -5.60
CA SER A 27 -8.60 -10.97 -4.86
C SER A 27 -8.44 -10.85 -3.34
N LYS A 28 -9.57 -10.80 -2.63
CA LYS A 28 -9.61 -10.96 -1.17
C LYS A 28 -9.00 -12.31 -0.81
N LYS A 29 -8.14 -12.33 0.19
CA LYS A 29 -7.58 -13.58 0.72
C LYS A 29 -8.72 -14.44 1.29
N PRO A 30 -8.57 -15.77 1.24
CA PRO A 30 -9.58 -16.65 1.81
C PRO A 30 -9.75 -16.36 3.31
N CYS A 31 -11.00 -16.31 3.75
CA CYS A 31 -11.38 -16.05 5.13
C CYS A 31 -11.76 -17.35 5.82
N ALA A 32 -11.58 -17.38 7.14
CA ALA A 32 -12.16 -18.39 8.01
C ALA A 32 -13.53 -17.91 8.51
N HIS A 33 -14.30 -18.79 9.11
CA HIS A 33 -15.47 -18.41 9.88
C HIS A 33 -15.51 -19.17 11.21
N ILE A 34 -16.17 -18.56 12.19
CA ILE A 34 -16.52 -19.19 13.45
C ILE A 34 -18.01 -19.52 13.38
N ASP A 35 -18.35 -20.80 13.30
CA ASP A 35 -19.73 -21.29 13.40
C ASP A 35 -20.09 -21.39 14.87
N CYS A 36 -21.19 -20.76 15.24
CA CYS A 36 -21.68 -20.62 16.60
C CYS A 36 -23.06 -21.25 16.70
N ASP A 37 -23.20 -22.23 17.59
CA ASP A 37 -24.49 -22.81 17.95
C ASP A 37 -25.05 -22.02 19.13
N LEU A 38 -26.31 -21.59 19.01
CA LEU A 38 -27.00 -20.81 20.01
C LEU A 38 -28.13 -21.63 20.65
N GLU A 39 -28.49 -21.24 21.88
CA GLU A 39 -29.66 -21.80 22.58
C GLU A 39 -30.92 -21.78 21.70
N GLY A 40 -31.64 -22.90 21.69
CA GLY A 40 -32.81 -23.09 20.84
C GLY A 40 -32.53 -23.63 19.44
N GLY A 41 -31.28 -24.04 19.15
CA GLY A 41 -30.91 -24.67 17.88
C GLY A 41 -30.71 -23.69 16.73
N PHE A 42 -30.45 -22.42 17.04
CA PHE A 42 -30.09 -21.42 16.02
C PHE A 42 -28.59 -21.49 15.74
N GLU A 43 -28.20 -21.24 14.50
CA GLU A 43 -26.79 -21.21 14.08
C GLU A 43 -26.45 -19.82 13.53
N ARG A 44 -25.22 -19.34 13.82
CA ARG A 44 -24.67 -18.11 13.23
C ARG A 44 -23.19 -18.25 12.94
N SER A 45 -22.73 -17.63 11.86
CA SER A 45 -21.32 -17.62 11.48
C SER A 45 -20.70 -16.23 11.54
N ILE A 46 -19.48 -16.12 12.07
CA ILE A 46 -18.68 -14.89 12.06
C ILE A 46 -17.49 -15.06 11.13
N TRP A 47 -17.52 -14.38 9.97
CA TRP A 47 -16.41 -14.37 9.03
C TRP A 47 -15.25 -13.50 9.52
N ILE A 48 -14.05 -14.07 9.50
CA ILE A 48 -12.82 -13.45 10.01
C ILE A 48 -11.61 -13.82 9.15
N PRO A 49 -10.55 -12.98 9.12
CA PRO A 49 -9.28 -13.36 8.52
C PRO A 49 -8.73 -14.66 9.12
N VAL A 50 -8.05 -15.48 8.31
CA VAL A 50 -7.38 -16.71 8.79
C VAL A 50 -6.41 -16.44 9.95
N ARG A 51 -5.74 -15.28 9.95
CA ARG A 51 -4.85 -14.87 11.03
C ARG A 51 -5.61 -14.63 12.35
N VAL A 52 -6.80 -14.05 12.27
CA VAL A 52 -7.68 -13.80 13.41
C VAL A 52 -8.21 -15.12 13.93
N ALA A 53 -8.63 -16.03 13.05
CA ALA A 53 -9.07 -17.38 13.43
C ALA A 53 -7.97 -18.15 14.19
N ARG A 54 -6.72 -18.10 13.73
CA ARG A 54 -5.58 -18.70 14.45
C ARG A 54 -5.36 -18.08 15.82
N LEU A 55 -5.57 -16.78 15.96
CA LEU A 55 -5.43 -16.09 17.25
C LEU A 55 -6.60 -16.42 18.19
N TYR A 56 -7.82 -16.50 17.66
CA TYR A 56 -9.01 -16.92 18.39
C TYR A 56 -8.85 -18.34 18.95
N VAL A 57 -8.36 -19.30 18.16
CA VAL A 57 -8.14 -20.68 18.65
C VAL A 57 -7.21 -20.72 19.87
N LYS A 58 -6.24 -19.80 19.97
CA LYS A 58 -5.32 -19.71 21.11
C LYS A 58 -5.93 -19.00 22.34
N ASN A 59 -6.99 -18.23 22.16
CA ASN A 59 -7.59 -17.38 23.19
C ASN A 59 -9.11 -17.55 23.17
N ARG A 60 -9.59 -18.81 23.11
CA ARG A 60 -11.03 -19.09 23.05
C ARG A 60 -11.68 -18.61 24.35
N PRO A 61 -12.81 -17.88 24.28
CA PRO A 61 -13.59 -17.57 25.47
C PRO A 61 -14.21 -18.85 26.03
N ASP A 62 -14.41 -18.89 27.34
CA ASP A 62 -15.18 -19.95 27.98
C ASP A 62 -16.66 -19.80 27.61
N LEU A 63 -17.30 -20.92 27.29
CA LEU A 63 -18.73 -20.99 26.94
C LEU A 63 -19.51 -21.64 28.11
N PRO A 64 -20.81 -21.35 28.28
CA PRO A 64 -21.66 -20.53 27.41
C PRO A 64 -21.41 -19.02 27.54
N TYR A 65 -21.67 -18.26 26.48
CA TYR A 65 -21.37 -16.84 26.40
C TYR A 65 -22.50 -16.08 25.70
N ASP A 66 -22.85 -14.88 26.17
CA ASP A 66 -23.84 -14.06 25.49
C ASP A 66 -23.42 -13.74 24.05
N TRP A 67 -24.33 -13.78 23.06
CA TRP A 67 -23.99 -13.55 21.65
C TRP A 67 -23.40 -12.16 21.37
N ASP A 68 -23.93 -11.11 22.00
CA ASP A 68 -23.46 -9.76 21.77
C ASP A 68 -22.06 -9.59 22.38
N ASP A 69 -21.85 -10.10 23.60
CA ASP A 69 -20.54 -10.13 24.24
C ASP A 69 -19.55 -11.00 23.46
N PHE A 70 -19.99 -12.16 22.94
CA PHE A 70 -19.15 -13.09 22.15
C PHE A 70 -18.65 -12.39 20.90
N ARG A 71 -19.57 -11.71 20.19
CA ARG A 71 -19.22 -10.92 19.01
C ARG A 71 -18.22 -9.82 19.35
N GLU A 72 -18.38 -9.15 20.48
CA GLU A 72 -17.44 -8.12 20.94
C GLU A 72 -16.06 -8.72 21.25
N ALA A 73 -15.99 -9.85 21.93
CA ALA A 73 -14.74 -10.57 22.20
C ALA A 73 -14.01 -10.95 20.90
N VAL A 74 -14.73 -11.47 19.90
CA VAL A 74 -14.17 -11.77 18.57
C VAL A 74 -13.69 -10.49 17.87
N GLN A 75 -14.44 -9.39 17.95
CA GLN A 75 -14.01 -8.09 17.41
C GLN A 75 -12.74 -7.56 18.09
N LEU A 76 -12.59 -7.75 19.40
CA LEU A 76 -11.39 -7.35 20.13
C LEU A 76 -10.15 -8.13 19.66
N ILE A 77 -10.30 -9.43 19.41
CA ILE A 77 -9.24 -10.28 18.84
C ILE A 77 -8.88 -9.78 17.44
N GLU A 78 -9.88 -9.47 16.61
CA GLU A 78 -9.67 -8.94 15.26
C GLU A 78 -8.93 -7.59 15.28
N ARG A 79 -9.33 -6.65 16.14
CA ARG A 79 -8.68 -5.34 16.32
C ARG A 79 -7.21 -5.48 16.73
N LYS A 80 -6.92 -6.35 17.71
CA LYS A 80 -5.54 -6.65 18.13
C LYS A 80 -4.72 -7.22 16.97
N CYS A 81 -5.28 -8.18 16.25
CA CYS A 81 -4.62 -8.80 15.10
C CYS A 81 -4.33 -7.81 13.96
N ALA A 82 -5.28 -6.91 13.67
CA ALA A 82 -5.13 -5.85 12.69
C ALA A 82 -3.98 -4.90 13.08
N LEU A 83 -3.97 -4.43 14.33
CA LEU A 83 -2.91 -3.54 14.82
C LEU A 83 -1.53 -4.22 14.78
N THR A 84 -1.41 -5.48 15.20
CA THR A 84 -0.16 -6.24 15.06
C THR A 84 0.30 -6.28 13.60
N MET A 85 -0.62 -6.55 12.68
CA MET A 85 -0.27 -6.59 11.25
C MET A 85 0.19 -5.23 10.73
N VAL A 86 -0.41 -4.11 11.18
CA VAL A 86 0.06 -2.76 10.85
C VAL A 86 1.47 -2.54 11.37
N THR A 87 1.76 -2.88 12.62
CA THR A 87 3.10 -2.71 13.20
C THR A 87 4.17 -3.55 12.49
N GLU A 88 3.85 -4.78 12.05
CA GLU A 88 4.76 -5.61 11.24
C GLU A 88 5.02 -5.07 9.83
N MET A 89 4.07 -4.29 9.28
CA MET A 89 4.29 -3.60 8.02
C MET A 89 5.25 -2.44 8.22
N LEU A 90 4.96 -1.61 9.22
CA LEU A 90 5.72 -0.40 9.54
C LEU A 90 7.14 -0.68 10.04
N SER A 91 7.38 -1.85 10.64
CA SER A 91 8.74 -2.26 11.05
C SER A 91 9.69 -2.51 9.88
N ARG A 92 9.17 -2.68 8.65
CA ARG A 92 9.98 -2.91 7.44
C ARG A 92 10.22 -1.64 6.64
N ARG A 93 9.24 -0.75 6.58
CA ARG A 93 9.30 0.56 5.92
C ARG A 93 8.05 1.39 6.27
N ASP A 94 8.12 2.69 6.01
CA ASP A 94 6.92 3.53 6.03
C ASP A 94 5.91 3.14 4.95
N HIS A 95 4.64 3.36 5.26
CA HIS A 95 3.48 3.06 4.43
C HIS A 95 2.51 4.24 4.45
N ALA A 96 1.90 4.53 3.29
CA ALA A 96 0.76 5.44 3.22
C ALA A 96 -0.43 4.85 3.98
N THR A 97 -1.28 5.70 4.55
CA THR A 97 -2.47 5.24 5.27
C THR A 97 -3.41 4.44 4.37
N GLY A 98 -3.62 4.88 3.13
CA GLY A 98 -4.41 4.15 2.15
C GLY A 98 -3.85 2.77 1.82
N GLU A 99 -2.52 2.66 1.67
CA GLU A 99 -1.85 1.38 1.44
C GLU A 99 -2.11 0.38 2.58
N VAL A 100 -2.10 0.86 3.83
CA VAL A 100 -2.41 0.05 5.01
C VAL A 100 -3.86 -0.41 4.99
N ARG A 101 -4.80 0.50 4.72
CA ARG A 101 -6.24 0.19 4.63
C ARG A 101 -6.52 -0.88 3.58
N ASP A 102 -6.00 -0.71 2.37
CA ASP A 102 -6.14 -1.67 1.28
C ASP A 102 -5.57 -3.03 1.63
N LYS A 103 -4.43 -3.05 2.33
CA LYS A 103 -3.78 -4.30 2.70
C LYS A 103 -4.57 -5.04 3.77
N LEU A 104 -5.10 -4.36 4.79
CA LEU A 104 -5.96 -4.99 5.78
C LEU A 104 -7.28 -5.49 5.14
N ALA A 105 -7.92 -4.68 4.29
CA ALA A 105 -9.14 -5.09 3.59
C ALA A 105 -8.93 -6.33 2.71
N ARG A 106 -7.79 -6.40 1.99
CA ARG A 106 -7.42 -7.59 1.21
C ARG A 106 -7.20 -8.84 2.06
N TYR A 107 -6.82 -8.69 3.32
CA TYR A 107 -6.69 -9.80 4.27
C TYR A 107 -8.01 -10.21 4.92
N GLY A 108 -9.12 -9.53 4.59
CA GLY A 108 -10.46 -9.84 5.08
C GLY A 108 -10.83 -9.15 6.40
N PHE A 109 -10.03 -8.19 6.87
CA PHE A 109 -10.38 -7.44 8.07
C PHE A 109 -11.63 -6.58 7.83
N ARG A 110 -12.53 -6.54 8.82
CA ARG A 110 -13.72 -5.70 8.77
C ARG A 110 -13.37 -4.24 9.04
N GLN A 111 -14.16 -3.33 8.47
CA GLN A 111 -13.95 -1.89 8.56
C GLN A 111 -13.69 -1.38 10.00
N PRO A 112 -14.45 -1.82 11.05
CA PRO A 112 -14.18 -1.38 12.42
C PRO A 112 -12.78 -1.76 12.94
N ALA A 113 -12.24 -2.91 12.52
CA ALA A 113 -10.90 -3.33 12.92
C ALA A 113 -9.81 -2.56 12.16
N ILE A 114 -10.06 -2.23 10.88
CA ILE A 114 -9.18 -1.39 10.06
C ILE A 114 -9.09 0.01 10.66
N ASP A 115 -10.23 0.64 10.93
CA ASP A 115 -10.30 1.99 11.49
C ASP A 115 -9.63 2.06 12.85
N PHE A 116 -9.88 1.06 13.71
CA PHE A 116 -9.19 0.96 15.00
C PHE A 116 -7.67 0.89 14.84
N ALA A 117 -7.16 0.00 13.98
CA ALA A 117 -5.73 -0.20 13.81
C ALA A 117 -5.05 1.05 13.23
N VAL A 118 -5.68 1.70 12.24
CA VAL A 118 -5.17 2.94 11.64
C VAL A 118 -5.19 4.08 12.64
N ALA A 119 -6.29 4.27 13.38
CA ALA A 119 -6.39 5.32 14.39
C ALA A 119 -5.32 5.17 15.47
N ARG A 120 -5.15 3.97 16.02
CA ARG A 120 -4.10 3.68 17.02
C ARG A 120 -2.69 3.88 16.45
N ALA A 121 -2.42 3.41 15.24
CA ALA A 121 -1.10 3.59 14.62
C ALA A 121 -0.80 5.08 14.31
N THR A 122 -1.81 5.88 14.01
CA THR A 122 -1.69 7.33 13.81
C THR A 122 -1.47 8.05 15.14
N GLU A 123 -2.23 7.69 16.17
CA GLU A 123 -2.10 8.22 17.54
C GLU A 123 -0.69 8.02 18.09
N TYR A 124 -0.10 6.83 17.88
CA TYR A 124 1.29 6.54 18.25
C TYR A 124 2.34 7.08 17.27
N ARG A 125 1.93 7.83 16.23
CA ARG A 125 2.80 8.33 15.13
C ARG A 125 3.61 7.25 14.39
N PHE A 126 3.14 6.01 14.44
CA PHE A 126 3.68 4.94 13.60
C PHE A 126 3.28 5.17 12.14
N LEU A 127 2.03 5.57 11.91
CA LEU A 127 1.58 6.14 10.64
C LEU A 127 1.75 7.66 10.68
N ASP A 128 2.46 8.16 9.68
CA ASP A 128 2.71 9.59 9.47
C ASP A 128 2.75 9.83 7.96
N GLU A 129 1.69 10.41 7.42
CA GLU A 129 1.52 10.60 5.97
C GLU A 129 2.55 11.61 5.41
N ASN A 130 2.89 12.64 6.19
CA ASN A 130 3.88 13.64 5.80
C ASN A 130 5.28 13.02 5.74
N ARG A 131 5.65 12.24 6.76
CA ARG A 131 6.90 11.48 6.79
C ARG A 131 6.96 10.53 5.59
N PHE A 132 5.90 9.75 5.36
CA PHE A 132 5.82 8.84 4.22
C PHE A 132 6.01 9.58 2.89
N CYS A 133 5.27 10.66 2.65
CA CYS A 133 5.30 11.38 1.37
C CYS A 133 6.68 11.97 1.09
N SER A 134 7.29 12.65 2.06
CA SER A 134 8.61 13.27 1.91
C SER A 134 9.68 12.23 1.57
N TYR A 135 9.76 11.14 2.35
CA TYR A 135 10.71 10.06 2.09
C TYR A 135 10.44 9.37 0.75
N PHE A 136 9.18 9.11 0.43
CA PHE A 136 8.79 8.45 -0.80
C PHE A 136 9.19 9.27 -2.04
N ILE A 137 8.92 10.58 -2.04
CA ILE A 137 9.28 11.47 -3.16
C ILE A 137 10.80 11.47 -3.37
N GLU A 138 11.58 11.71 -2.30
CA GLU A 138 13.04 11.79 -2.38
C GLU A 138 13.70 10.45 -2.75
N GLU A 139 13.16 9.34 -2.27
CA GLU A 139 13.61 8.01 -2.64
C GLU A 139 13.35 7.70 -4.13
N ARG A 140 12.20 8.13 -4.67
CA ARG A 140 11.87 7.93 -6.09
C ARG A 140 12.65 8.85 -7.02
N LYS A 141 12.90 10.10 -6.62
CA LYS A 141 13.80 11.02 -7.33
C LYS A 141 15.18 10.39 -7.48
N ARG A 142 15.74 9.81 -6.41
CA ARG A 142 17.03 9.07 -6.43
C ARG A 142 17.03 7.85 -7.36
N ARG A 143 15.88 7.19 -7.53
CA ARG A 143 15.70 6.10 -8.52
C ARG A 143 15.51 6.60 -9.97
N GLY A 144 15.62 7.91 -10.21
CA GLY A 144 15.48 8.53 -11.51
C GLY A 144 14.04 8.59 -12.01
N TRP A 145 13.07 8.75 -11.11
CA TRP A 145 11.68 9.01 -11.48
C TRP A 145 11.44 10.51 -11.56
N GLY A 146 10.69 10.93 -12.56
CA GLY A 146 10.17 12.30 -12.66
C GLY A 146 8.82 12.45 -11.96
N GLN A 147 8.42 13.71 -11.74
CA GLN A 147 7.23 14.11 -10.98
C GLN A 147 5.98 13.30 -11.32
N ARG A 148 5.59 13.20 -12.60
CA ARG A 148 4.33 12.55 -13.02
C ARG A 148 4.24 11.10 -12.57
N LYS A 149 5.36 10.38 -12.60
CA LYS A 149 5.39 8.97 -12.20
C LYS A 149 5.27 8.83 -10.68
N ILE A 150 5.88 9.74 -9.94
CA ILE A 150 5.78 9.79 -8.48
C ILE A 150 4.33 10.09 -8.08
N GLU A 151 3.70 11.10 -8.71
CA GLU A 151 2.30 11.46 -8.48
C GLU A 151 1.32 10.30 -8.70
N VAL A 152 1.46 9.59 -9.82
CA VAL A 152 0.62 8.42 -10.12
C VAL A 152 0.76 7.36 -9.03
N GLU A 153 1.97 7.16 -8.52
CA GLU A 153 2.25 6.13 -7.54
C GLU A 153 1.80 6.54 -6.12
N LEU A 154 1.84 7.83 -5.80
CA LEU A 154 1.23 8.41 -4.58
C LEU A 154 -0.31 8.29 -4.63
N LYS A 155 -0.94 8.67 -5.74
CA LYS A 155 -2.40 8.56 -5.93
C LYS A 155 -2.89 7.11 -5.82
N ARG A 156 -2.12 6.15 -6.35
CA ARG A 156 -2.40 4.71 -6.19
C ARG A 156 -2.36 4.20 -4.75
N ARG A 157 -1.77 4.97 -3.83
CA ARG A 157 -1.75 4.71 -2.38
C ARG A 157 -2.76 5.55 -1.61
N HIS A 158 -3.66 6.22 -2.32
CA HIS A 158 -4.66 7.14 -1.78
C HIS A 158 -4.08 8.37 -1.09
N VAL A 159 -2.89 8.81 -1.51
CA VAL A 159 -2.34 10.10 -1.09
C VAL A 159 -2.96 11.22 -1.93
N VAL A 160 -3.48 12.23 -1.25
CA VAL A 160 -3.93 13.50 -1.86
C VAL A 160 -2.72 14.42 -1.97
N LEU A 161 -2.37 14.84 -3.18
CA LEU A 161 -1.15 15.62 -3.40
C LEU A 161 -1.21 17.00 -2.74
N ASP A 162 -2.40 17.62 -2.73
CA ASP A 162 -2.63 18.95 -2.17
C ASP A 162 -2.45 18.98 -0.63
N ASP A 163 -2.51 17.82 0.03
CA ASP A 163 -2.28 17.70 1.47
C ASP A 163 -0.78 17.63 1.81
N ILE A 164 0.10 17.43 0.81
CA ILE A 164 1.55 17.32 1.03
C ILE A 164 2.13 18.72 1.22
N PRO A 165 2.76 19.03 2.38
CA PRO A 165 3.28 20.37 2.64
C PRO A 165 4.31 20.82 1.61
N GLY A 166 4.05 21.98 0.99
CA GLY A 166 4.93 22.61 0.00
C GLY A 166 4.94 21.92 -1.36
N TYR A 167 4.04 20.98 -1.63
CA TYR A 167 3.97 20.32 -2.92
C TYR A 167 3.29 21.19 -4.00
N PRO A 168 3.77 21.18 -5.26
CA PRO A 168 4.98 20.52 -5.76
C PRO A 168 6.28 21.30 -5.58
N GLU A 169 6.23 22.61 -5.30
CA GLU A 169 7.36 23.55 -5.43
C GLU A 169 8.56 23.19 -4.53
N ALA A 170 8.31 22.68 -3.33
CA ALA A 170 9.35 22.26 -2.38
C ALA A 170 10.11 21.00 -2.84
N TYR A 171 9.55 20.21 -3.76
CA TYR A 171 10.09 18.92 -4.17
C TYR A 171 10.61 18.90 -5.61
N PHE A 172 10.07 19.74 -6.49
CA PHE A 172 10.36 19.72 -7.92
C PHE A 172 10.75 21.10 -8.43
N ALA A 173 12.05 21.40 -8.40
CA ALA A 173 12.62 22.54 -9.09
C ALA A 173 12.97 22.15 -10.54
N VAL A 174 12.71 23.05 -11.48
CA VAL A 174 12.97 22.85 -12.92
C VAL A 174 14.43 22.46 -13.17
N ASP A 175 15.37 23.17 -12.55
CA ASP A 175 16.81 22.93 -12.75
C ASP A 175 17.27 21.59 -12.18
N ASP A 176 16.74 21.18 -11.02
CA ASP A 176 17.03 19.85 -10.44
C ASP A 176 16.44 18.74 -11.33
N ASP A 177 15.21 18.90 -11.80
CA ASP A 177 14.57 17.94 -12.70
C ASP A 177 15.35 17.81 -14.03
N LEU A 178 15.84 18.92 -14.58
CA LEU A 178 16.69 18.94 -15.76
C LEU A 178 18.02 18.22 -15.49
N ALA A 179 18.69 18.51 -14.37
CA ALA A 179 19.94 17.85 -13.99
C ALA A 179 19.75 16.33 -13.82
N ARG A 180 18.68 15.89 -13.16
CA ARG A 180 18.36 14.45 -13.00
C ARG A 180 18.06 13.79 -14.36
N ALA A 181 17.32 14.46 -15.24
CA ALA A 181 17.04 13.96 -16.58
C ALA A 181 18.33 13.81 -17.41
N SER A 182 19.20 14.82 -17.40
CA SER A 182 20.51 14.80 -18.08
C SER A 182 21.42 13.70 -17.54
N ALA A 183 21.48 13.50 -16.22
CA ALA A 183 22.26 12.43 -15.61
C ALA A 183 21.79 11.02 -16.02
N LEU A 184 20.48 10.85 -16.30
CA LEU A 184 19.96 9.60 -16.85
C LEU A 184 20.36 9.40 -18.31
N LEU A 185 20.39 10.47 -19.11
CA LEU A 185 20.81 10.43 -20.51
C LEU A 185 22.32 10.17 -20.66
N ALA A 186 23.15 10.72 -19.78
CA ALA A 186 24.60 10.52 -19.79
C ALA A 186 25.00 9.04 -19.71
N LYS A 187 24.18 8.21 -19.06
CA LYS A 187 24.37 6.77 -18.92
C LYS A 187 23.88 5.97 -20.15
N ARG A 188 23.41 6.64 -21.20
CA ARG A 188 22.83 5.99 -22.39
C ARG A 188 23.57 6.40 -23.66
N ARG A 189 23.69 5.43 -24.58
CA ARG A 189 24.11 5.68 -25.95
C ARG A 189 23.04 6.49 -26.68
N VAL A 190 23.48 7.49 -27.44
CA VAL A 190 22.63 8.26 -28.35
C VAL A 190 22.26 7.37 -29.55
N PRO A 191 20.96 7.14 -29.84
CA PRO A 191 20.56 6.38 -31.03
C PRO A 191 20.89 7.15 -32.31
N GLU A 192 21.33 6.46 -33.37
CA GLU A 192 21.65 7.10 -34.67
C GLU A 192 20.40 7.62 -35.40
N VAL A 193 19.30 6.85 -35.32
CA VAL A 193 18.04 7.18 -36.01
C VAL A 193 17.00 7.60 -34.98
N ARG A 194 16.40 8.78 -35.19
CA ARG A 194 15.33 9.35 -34.35
C ARG A 194 15.75 9.46 -32.88
N ALA A 195 16.96 9.97 -32.67
CA ALA A 195 17.58 10.10 -31.36
C ALA A 195 16.68 10.88 -30.40
N PHE A 196 16.20 12.04 -30.86
CA PHE A 196 15.36 12.94 -30.10
C PHE A 196 14.10 12.23 -29.59
N GLU A 197 13.28 11.64 -30.47
CA GLU A 197 12.00 11.04 -30.06
C GLU A 197 12.19 9.81 -29.17
N LYS A 198 13.25 9.02 -29.40
CA LYS A 198 13.56 7.85 -28.57
C LYS A 198 13.98 8.25 -27.16
N LEU A 199 14.82 9.26 -27.02
CA LEU A 199 15.30 9.72 -25.73
C LEU A 199 14.22 10.49 -24.95
N VAL A 200 13.42 11.33 -25.62
CA VAL A 200 12.26 12.00 -25.01
C VAL A 200 11.25 10.97 -24.51
N ARG A 201 10.89 9.96 -25.33
CA ARG A 201 9.98 8.89 -24.91
C ARG A 201 10.51 8.14 -23.70
N PHE A 202 11.81 7.90 -23.64
CA PHE A 202 12.45 7.27 -22.48
C PHE A 202 12.28 8.10 -21.20
N LEU A 203 12.58 9.40 -21.24
CA LEU A 203 12.43 10.29 -20.08
C LEU A 203 10.96 10.47 -19.67
N MET A 204 10.04 10.58 -20.63
CA MET A 204 8.61 10.59 -20.33
C MET A 204 8.16 9.27 -19.67
N GLY A 205 8.70 8.13 -20.09
CA GLY A 205 8.48 6.83 -19.42
C GLY A 205 9.09 6.75 -18.01
N LYS A 206 10.05 7.61 -17.69
CA LYS A 206 10.56 7.83 -16.32
C LYS A 206 9.70 8.81 -15.52
N GLY A 207 8.79 9.55 -16.15
CA GLY A 207 7.84 10.44 -15.48
C GLY A 207 8.19 11.93 -15.57
N PHE A 208 9.21 12.31 -16.33
CA PHE A 208 9.53 13.72 -16.57
C PHE A 208 8.46 14.37 -17.46
N SER A 209 8.24 15.67 -17.28
CA SER A 209 7.38 16.43 -18.19
C SER A 209 7.99 16.49 -19.59
N TYR A 210 7.17 16.77 -20.60
CA TYR A 210 7.66 16.87 -21.98
C TYR A 210 8.72 17.98 -22.12
N HIS A 211 8.51 19.13 -21.48
CA HIS A 211 9.44 20.26 -21.52
C HIS A 211 10.83 19.87 -20.99
N ILE A 212 10.90 19.35 -19.76
CA ILE A 212 12.17 18.89 -19.16
C ILE A 212 12.83 17.82 -20.02
N ALA A 213 12.04 16.86 -20.53
CA ALA A 213 12.56 15.79 -21.38
C ALA A 213 13.13 16.32 -22.70
N ALA A 214 12.44 17.25 -23.35
CA ALA A 214 12.88 17.83 -24.61
C ALA A 214 14.17 18.63 -24.42
N ASP A 215 14.26 19.45 -23.38
CA ASP A 215 15.43 20.32 -23.13
C ASP A 215 16.67 19.51 -22.77
N ALA A 216 16.53 18.52 -21.88
CA ALA A 216 17.64 17.63 -21.53
C ALA A 216 18.17 16.86 -22.76
N VAL A 217 17.28 16.45 -23.66
CA VAL A 217 17.65 15.74 -24.88
C VAL A 217 18.32 16.66 -25.90
N LYS A 218 17.81 17.88 -26.10
CA LYS A 218 18.49 18.88 -26.96
C LYS A 218 19.91 19.12 -26.48
N ALA A 219 20.08 19.46 -25.20
CA ALA A 219 21.40 19.69 -24.61
C ALA A 219 22.33 18.48 -24.79
N ARG A 220 21.82 17.25 -24.67
CA ARG A 220 22.63 16.04 -24.90
C ARG A 220 23.04 15.85 -26.37
N LEU A 221 22.14 16.13 -27.31
CA LEU A 221 22.42 15.99 -28.74
C LEU A 221 23.38 17.07 -29.25
N ASP A 222 23.22 18.30 -28.76
CA ASP A 222 24.09 19.43 -29.09
C ASP A 222 25.52 19.13 -28.64
N ALA A 223 25.72 18.70 -27.39
CA ALA A 223 27.03 18.30 -26.86
C ALA A 223 27.68 17.13 -27.64
N SER A 224 26.90 16.16 -28.12
CA SER A 224 27.42 15.06 -28.94
C SER A 224 27.78 15.47 -30.37
N SER A 225 27.17 16.55 -30.89
CA SER A 225 27.54 17.11 -32.19
C SER A 225 28.86 17.88 -32.13
N GLU A 226 29.12 18.56 -31.02
CA GLU A 226 30.38 19.28 -30.75
C GLU A 226 31.56 18.30 -30.54
N GLU A 227 31.36 17.21 -29.78
CA GLU A 227 32.39 16.15 -29.60
C GLU A 227 32.80 15.46 -30.90
N CYS A 228 31.92 15.39 -31.92
CA CYS A 228 32.26 14.81 -33.23
C CYS A 228 32.96 15.81 -34.18
N ALA A 229 32.91 17.11 -33.87
CA ALA A 229 33.46 18.17 -34.73
C ALA A 229 34.90 18.55 -34.38
N VAL A 230 35.47 17.99 -33.31
CA VAL A 230 36.84 18.19 -32.81
C VAL A 230 37.67 16.94 -33.08
#